data_AF-A0A1I3IYI4-F1
#
_entry.id   AF-A0A1I3IYI4-F1
#
_cell.length_a   1.000
_cell.length_b   1.000
_cell.length_c   1.000
_cell.angle_alpha   90.00
_cell.angle_beta   90.00
_cell.angle_gamma   90.00
#
_symmetry.space_group_name_H-M   'P 1'
#
loop_
_entity.id
_entity.type
_entity.pdbx_description
1 polymer ?
#
loop_
_entity_poly.entity_id
_entity_poly.type
_entity_poly.pdbx_seq_one_letter_code
_entity_poly.pdbx_strand_id
1 'polypeptide(L)' 'MIVYSHRFQGVLQQVVIELGLTLTLSDANSPVSLADNEQMLTDLSAMMNINLSKGVVDGVQHFRFAKKA' A
#
# COMPACT_ATOMS: atom_id res chain seq x y z
N MET A 1 -4.02 -5.53 15.34
CA MET A 1 -5.25 -4.78 15.02
C MET A 1 -5.23 -4.52 13.52
N ILE A 2 -6.09 -5.20 12.75
CA ILE A 2 -6.10 -5.17 11.28
C ILE A 2 -7.04 -4.04 10.84
N VAL A 3 -6.51 -2.88 10.44
CA VAL A 3 -7.35 -1.69 10.19
C VAL A 3 -7.78 -1.53 8.73
N TYR A 4 -7.22 -2.28 7.76
CA TYR A 4 -7.34 -1.89 6.35
C TYR A 4 -7.91 -2.93 5.36
N SER A 5 -8.32 -4.12 5.79
CA SER A 5 -8.37 -5.29 4.87
C SER A 5 -9.28 -5.17 3.65
N HIS A 6 -10.56 -4.80 3.79
CA HIS A 6 -11.50 -4.87 2.64
C HIS A 6 -11.56 -3.59 1.80
N ARG A 7 -11.60 -2.42 2.44
CA ARG A 7 -11.70 -1.14 1.71
C ARG A 7 -10.43 -0.84 0.93
N PHE A 8 -9.27 -1.18 1.49
CA PHE A 8 -8.00 -0.87 0.86
C PHE A 8 -7.75 -1.72 -0.39
N GLN A 9 -8.14 -3.00 -0.37
CA GLN A 9 -8.10 -3.84 -1.56
C GLN A 9 -8.94 -3.26 -2.71
N GLY A 10 -10.16 -2.79 -2.42
CA GLY A 10 -11.01 -2.14 -3.42
C GLY A 10 -10.37 -0.87 -4.01
N VAL A 11 -9.73 -0.06 -3.17
CA VAL A 11 -8.99 1.13 -3.63
C VAL A 11 -7.82 0.74 -4.52
N LEU A 12 -7.02 -0.27 -4.15
CA LEU A 12 -5.92 -0.75 -5.00
C LEU A 12 -6.45 -1.30 -6.34
N GLN A 13 -7.57 -2.00 -6.32
CA GLN A 13 -8.19 -2.56 -7.53
C GLN A 13 -8.57 -1.43 -8.49
N GLN A 14 -9.30 -0.43 -8.00
CA GLN A 14 -9.74 0.68 -8.83
C GLN A 14 -8.56 1.57 -9.28
N VAL A 15 -7.69 1.99 -8.36
CA VAL A 15 -6.65 2.98 -8.65
C VAL A 15 -5.48 2.38 -9.40
N VAL A 16 -4.97 1.23 -8.96
CA VAL A 16 -3.72 0.67 -9.49
C VAL A 16 -3.96 -0.25 -10.68
N ILE A 17 -4.99 -1.11 -10.63
CA ILE A 17 -5.25 -2.07 -11.70
C ILE A 17 -6.08 -1.46 -12.82
N GLU A 18 -7.25 -0.89 -12.49
CA GLU A 18 -8.23 -0.40 -13.47
C GLU A 18 -7.79 0.94 -14.09
N LEU A 19 -7.42 1.92 -13.26
CA LEU A 19 -6.95 3.23 -13.74
C LEU A 19 -5.46 3.25 -14.09
N GLY A 20 -4.68 2.24 -13.70
CA GLY A 20 -3.24 2.17 -14.01
C GLY A 20 -2.40 3.21 -13.26
N LEU A 21 -2.91 3.81 -12.18
CA LEU A 21 -2.22 4.83 -11.42
C LEU A 21 -1.25 4.22 -10.40
N THR A 22 -0.30 5.05 -9.94
CA THR A 22 0.49 4.71 -8.76
C THR A 22 -0.22 5.25 -7.52
N LEU A 23 -0.37 4.41 -6.49
CA LEU A 23 -0.80 4.83 -5.16
C LEU A 23 0.40 4.87 -4.21
N THR A 24 0.50 5.89 -3.37
CA THR A 24 1.49 5.93 -2.27
C THR A 24 0.79 6.16 -0.96
N LEU A 25 1.04 5.28 0.01
CA LEU A 25 0.62 5.41 1.40
C LEU A 25 1.79 5.92 2.24
N SER A 26 1.49 6.78 3.20
CA SER A 26 2.44 7.24 4.22
C SER A 26 1.78 7.32 5.59
N ASP A 27 2.54 7.11 6.66
CA ASP A 27 2.07 7.25 8.04
C ASP A 27 2.32 8.64 8.67
N ALA A 28 2.72 9.66 7.89
CA ALA A 28 3.03 11.01 8.39
C ALA A 28 1.98 11.59 9.36
N ASN A 29 0.70 11.35 9.08
CA ASN A 29 -0.43 11.84 9.89
C ASN A 29 -1.25 10.69 10.49
N SER A 30 -0.67 9.50 10.57
CA SER A 30 -1.35 8.30 11.07
C SER A 30 -0.92 8.03 12.52
N PRO A 31 -1.86 7.74 13.43
CA PRO A 31 -1.52 7.24 14.76
C PRO A 31 -1.01 5.80 14.74
N VAL A 32 -1.04 5.13 13.58
CA VAL A 32 -0.61 3.74 13.39
C VAL A 32 0.52 3.69 12.37
N SER A 33 1.60 3.01 12.73
CA SER A 33 2.76 2.77 11.85
C SER A 33 2.39 1.87 10.67
N LEU A 34 2.85 2.20 9.48
CA LEU A 34 2.75 1.31 8.32
C LEU A 34 3.70 0.11 8.45
N ALA A 35 4.77 0.21 9.23
CA ALA A 35 5.69 -0.90 9.47
C ALA A 35 4.97 -2.09 10.14
N ASP A 36 4.05 -1.80 11.08
CA ASP A 36 3.25 -2.83 11.76
C ASP A 36 2.29 -3.56 10.82
N ASN A 37 2.02 -2.99 9.65
CA ASN A 37 1.14 -3.55 8.62
C ASN A 37 1.90 -4.03 7.38
N GLU A 38 3.25 -4.01 7.39
CA GLU A 38 4.08 -4.32 6.22
C GLU A 38 3.74 -5.69 5.63
N GLN A 39 3.60 -6.72 6.47
CA GLN A 39 3.30 -8.07 6.01
C GLN A 39 1.96 -8.11 5.27
N MET A 40 0.92 -7.48 5.83
CA MET A 40 -0.39 -7.39 5.18
C MET A 40 -0.31 -6.68 3.82
N LEU A 41 0.41 -5.55 3.74
CA LEU A 41 0.57 -4.79 2.50
C LEU A 41 1.32 -5.61 1.43
N THR A 42 2.32 -6.37 1.87
CA THR A 42 3.08 -7.29 1.02
C THR A 42 2.20 -8.41 0.49
N ASP A 43 1.46 -9.09 1.36
CA ASP A 43 0.55 -10.18 0.99
C ASP A 43 -0.54 -9.69 0.02
N LEU A 44 -1.10 -8.51 0.28
CA LEU A 44 -2.11 -7.88 -0.58
C LEU A 44 -1.54 -7.55 -1.96
N SER A 45 -0.31 -7.01 -2.02
CA SER A 45 0.35 -6.71 -3.30
C SER A 45 0.63 -7.97 -4.12
N ALA A 46 1.02 -9.06 -3.45
CA ALA A 46 1.25 -10.36 -4.07
C ALA A 46 -0.06 -10.97 -4.60
N MET A 47 -1.12 -10.97 -3.79
CA MET A 47 -2.45 -11.47 -4.18
C MET A 47 -3.00 -10.73 -5.41
N MET A 48 -2.81 -9.42 -5.48
CA MET A 48 -3.29 -8.59 -6.58
C MET A 48 -2.33 -8.54 -7.78
N ASN A 49 -1.19 -9.22 -7.71
CA ASN A 49 -0.13 -9.21 -8.71
C ASN A 49 0.34 -7.79 -9.11
N ILE A 50 0.52 -6.91 -8.13
CA ILE A 50 1.03 -5.55 -8.31
C ILE A 50 2.44 -5.42 -7.73
N ASN A 51 3.16 -4.38 -8.15
CA ASN A 51 4.45 -4.01 -7.58
C ASN A 51 4.25 -3.27 -6.26
N LEU A 52 5.04 -3.62 -5.26
CA LEU A 52 5.18 -2.91 -4.01
C LEU A 52 6.63 -2.43 -3.84
N SER A 53 6.81 -1.16 -3.52
CA SER A 53 8.09 -0.59 -3.12
C SER A 53 7.93 0.15 -1.80
N LYS A 54 8.92 0.05 -0.92
CA LYS A 54 8.92 0.73 0.38
C LYS A 54 10.14 1.63 0.53
N GLY A 55 10.00 2.71 1.30
CA GLY A 55 11.09 3.63 1.59
C GLY A 55 10.76 4.57 2.74
N VAL A 56 11.78 5.16 3.33
CA VAL A 56 11.65 6.19 4.38
C VAL A 56 12.02 7.54 3.77
N VAL A 57 11.17 8.55 3.94
CA VAL A 57 11.43 9.93 3.53
C VAL A 57 11.13 10.83 4.73
N ASP A 58 12.11 11.64 5.15
CA ASP A 58 11.99 12.54 6.32
C ASP A 58 11.49 11.85 7.60
N GLY A 59 11.88 10.59 7.80
CA GLY A 59 11.47 9.77 8.95
C GLY A 59 10.07 9.16 8.85
N VAL A 60 9.36 9.39 7.75
CA VAL A 60 8.02 8.83 7.47
C VAL A 60 8.15 7.59 6.59
N GLN A 61 7.38 6.54 6.88
CA GLN A 61 7.34 5.35 6.05
C GLN A 61 6.43 5.55 4.85
N HIS A 62 6.89 5.12 3.68
CA HIS A 62 6.14 5.16 2.43
C HIS A 62 6.03 3.77 1.81
N PHE A 63 4.83 3.42 1.37
CA PHE A 63 4.54 2.22 0.59
C PHE A 63 3.92 2.63 -0.75
N ARG A 64 4.58 2.27 -1.84
CA ARG A 64 4.20 2.60 -3.21
C ARG A 64 3.69 1.36 -3.93
N PHE A 65 2.47 1.46 -4.46
CA PHE A 65 1.80 0.41 -5.22
C PHE A 65 1.69 0.84 -6.67
N ALA A 66 2.07 -0.04 -7.59
CA ALA A 66 2.00 0.21 -9.03
C ALA A 66 1.66 -1.08 -9.78
N LYS A 67 1.00 -0.96 -10.94
CA LYS A 67 0.74 -2.12 -11.80
C LYS A 67 2.07 -2.75 -12.22
N LYS A 68 2.12 -4.09 -12.31
CA LYS A 68 3.25 -4.77 -12.96
C LYS A 68 3.24 -4.45 -14.45
N ALA A 69 4.42 -4.11 -14.97
CA ALA A 69 4.64 -3.90 -16.40
C ALA A 69 4.48 -5.22 -17.17
#